data_AF-L8PQD2-F1
#
_entry.id   AF-L8PQD2-F1
#
_cell.length_a   1.000
_cell.length_b   1.000
_cell.length_c   1.000
_cell.angle_alpha   90.00
_cell.angle_beta   90.00
_cell.angle_gamma   90.00
#
_symmetry.space_group_name_H-M   'P 1'
#
loop_
_entity.id
_entity.type
_entity.pdbx_description
1 polymer ?
#
loop_
_entity_poly.entity_id
_entity_poly.type
_entity_poly.pdbx_seq_one_letter_code
_entity_poly.pdbx_strand_id
1 'polypeptide(L)'
;MCRQESRRPVSRSPETQLAAGFGISVGTAHAYTAAVIRLLADRARGLLRALRETDPDYVLVDGTLAECDRVGDSRADFSHKHRRHGVNVQVVTDPAGRLR
;
A
#
# COMPACT_ATOMS: atom_id res chain seq x y z
N MET A 1 31.30 6.98 -4.95
CA MET A 1 30.73 6.30 -6.14
C MET A 1 29.61 5.39 -5.64
N CYS A 2 28.38 5.37 -6.13
CA CYS A 2 27.83 5.76 -7.43
C CYS A 2 26.52 6.55 -7.26
N ARG A 3 26.39 7.61 -8.07
CA ARG A 3 25.10 8.15 -8.52
C ARG A 3 24.33 7.02 -9.20
N GLN A 4 23.03 6.94 -8.93
CA GLN A 4 22.11 6.29 -9.86
C GLN A 4 20.98 7.27 -10.14
N GLU A 5 21.23 8.17 -11.09
CA GLU A 5 20.20 8.93 -11.78
C GLU A 5 19.30 7.93 -12.52
N SER A 6 18.24 7.51 -11.83
CA SER A 6 17.17 6.70 -12.39
C SER A 6 16.35 7.59 -13.32
N ARG A 7 16.82 7.78 -14.56
CA ARG A 7 15.98 8.27 -15.65
C ARG A 7 14.98 7.16 -16.01
N ARG A 8 13.95 6.98 -15.18
CA ARG A 8 12.78 6.19 -15.58
C ARG A 8 12.06 6.98 -16.67
N PRO A 9 11.53 6.33 -17.72
CA PRO A 9 10.60 6.99 -18.63
C PRO A 9 9.47 7.60 -17.79
N VAL A 10 9.00 8.78 -18.15
CA VAL A 10 7.85 9.42 -17.49
C VAL A 10 6.63 8.52 -17.76
N SER A 11 6.43 7.51 -16.93
CA SER A 11 5.23 6.69 -16.93
C SER A 11 4.08 7.63 -16.59
N ARG A 12 3.06 7.73 -17.47
CA ARG A 12 1.86 8.51 -17.18
C ARG A 12 1.34 8.13 -15.81
N SER A 13 1.06 9.13 -14.97
CA SER A 13 0.55 8.87 -13.63
C SER A 13 -0.73 8.03 -13.71
N PRO A 14 -1.01 7.18 -12.70
CA PRO A 14 -2.23 6.37 -12.68
C PRO A 14 -3.48 7.23 -12.87
N GLU A 15 -3.50 8.43 -12.29
CA GLU A 15 -4.59 9.39 -12.40
C GLU A 15 -4.75 9.92 -13.83
N THR A 16 -3.66 10.11 -14.56
CA THR A 16 -3.70 10.51 -15.97
C THR A 16 -4.32 9.42 -16.84
N GLN A 17 -4.02 8.15 -16.54
CA GLN A 17 -4.60 7.02 -17.27
C GLN A 17 -6.08 6.84 -16.95
N LEU A 18 -6.45 6.93 -15.66
CA LEU A 18 -7.84 6.90 -15.22
C LEU A 18 -8.65 8.05 -15.82
N ALA A 19 -8.13 9.28 -15.76
CA ALA A 19 -8.77 10.46 -16.34
C ALA A 19 -9.06 10.28 -17.83
N ALA A 20 -8.08 9.81 -18.60
CA ALA A 20 -8.25 9.53 -20.02
C ALA A 20 -9.26 8.40 -20.28
N GLY A 21 -9.21 7.31 -19.51
CA GLY A 21 -10.11 6.17 -19.67
C GLY A 21 -11.58 6.48 -19.36
N PHE A 22 -11.83 7.41 -18.43
CA PHE A 22 -13.18 7.80 -18.00
C PHE A 22 -13.66 9.13 -18.58
N GLY A 23 -12.83 9.85 -19.35
CA GLY A 23 -13.19 11.16 -19.91
C GLY A 23 -13.38 12.26 -18.85
N ILE A 24 -12.67 12.17 -17.72
CA ILE A 24 -12.76 13.10 -16.60
C ILE A 24 -11.47 13.88 -16.40
N SER A 25 -11.49 14.94 -15.58
CA SER A 25 -10.26 15.66 -15.22
C SER A 25 -9.36 14.79 -14.32
N VAL A 26 -8.05 15.03 -14.36
CA VAL A 26 -7.08 14.40 -13.45
C VAL A 26 -7.42 14.69 -11.99
N GLY A 27 -7.88 15.91 -11.68
CA GLY A 27 -8.33 16.28 -10.33
C GLY A 27 -9.55 15.48 -9.87
N THR A 28 -10.49 15.22 -10.78
CA THR A 28 -11.67 14.38 -10.51
C THR A 28 -11.26 12.92 -10.28
N ALA A 29 -10.37 12.38 -11.10
CA ALA A 29 -9.82 11.02 -10.91
C ALA A 29 -9.11 10.89 -9.56
N HIS A 30 -8.32 11.90 -9.18
CA HIS A 30 -7.66 11.96 -7.88
C HIS A 30 -8.66 11.99 -6.72
N ALA A 31 -9.67 12.85 -6.78
CA ALA A 31 -10.68 12.98 -5.73
C ALA A 31 -11.46 11.66 -5.52
N TYR A 32 -11.86 10.98 -6.60
CA TYR A 32 -12.52 9.68 -6.51
C TYR A 32 -11.59 8.60 -5.95
N THR A 33 -10.34 8.55 -6.40
CA THR A 33 -9.35 7.61 -5.88
C THR A 33 -9.17 7.78 -4.37
N ALA A 34 -8.99 9.02 -3.90
CA ALA A 34 -8.87 9.33 -2.48
C ALA A 34 -10.13 8.94 -1.68
N ALA A 35 -11.32 9.22 -2.22
CA ALA A 35 -12.58 8.88 -1.58
C ALA A 35 -12.77 7.36 -1.42
N VAL A 36 -12.47 6.58 -2.47
CA VAL A 36 -12.55 5.12 -2.42
C VAL A 36 -11.53 4.55 -1.45
N ILE A 37 -10.30 5.04 -1.47
CA ILE A 37 -9.26 4.61 -0.51
C ILE A 37 -9.72 4.86 0.93
N ARG A 38 -10.27 6.05 1.22
CA ARG A 38 -10.81 6.35 2.57
C ARG A 38 -11.93 5.39 2.97
N LEU A 39 -12.88 5.15 2.07
CA LEU A 39 -13.98 4.22 2.32
C LEU A 39 -13.49 2.79 2.62
N LEU A 40 -12.47 2.34 1.89
CA LEU A 40 -11.87 1.02 2.12
C LEU A 40 -11.10 0.99 3.44
N ALA A 41 -10.36 2.05 3.76
CA ALA A 41 -9.64 2.17 5.02
C ALA A 41 -10.59 2.15 6.23
N ASP A 42 -11.73 2.85 6.16
CA ASP A 42 -12.74 2.88 7.22
C ASP A 42 -13.41 1.49 7.42
N ARG A 43 -13.43 0.65 6.38
CA ARG A 43 -13.97 -0.72 6.43
C ARG A 43 -12.93 -1.77 6.78
N ALA A 44 -11.64 -1.48 6.62
CA ALA A 44 -10.58 -2.42 6.89
C ALA A 44 -10.56 -2.74 8.39
N ARG A 45 -10.59 -4.03 8.74
CA ARG A 45 -10.41 -4.45 10.12
C ARG A 45 -8.94 -4.21 10.49
N GLY A 46 -8.72 -3.55 11.62
CA GLY A 46 -7.38 -3.48 12.19
C GLY A 46 -6.88 -4.87 12.57
N LEU A 47 -5.60 -5.14 12.37
CA LEU A 47 -4.96 -6.44 12.63
C LEU A 47 -5.32 -7.02 14.01
N LEU A 48 -5.18 -6.22 15.07
CA LEU A 48 -5.49 -6.64 16.43
C LEU A 48 -6.97 -7.00 16.64
N ARG A 49 -7.87 -6.35 15.91
CA ARG A 49 -9.30 -6.65 15.97
C ARG A 49 -9.62 -7.97 15.26
N ALA A 50 -9.04 -8.18 14.09
CA ALA A 50 -9.20 -9.43 13.34
C ALA A 50 -8.69 -10.64 14.15
N LEU A 51 -7.53 -10.51 14.81
CA LEU A 51 -6.98 -11.59 15.65
C LEU A 51 -7.86 -11.90 16.87
N ARG A 52 -8.34 -10.87 17.58
CA ARG A 52 -9.18 -11.05 18.79
C ARG A 52 -10.52 -11.72 18.52
N GLU A 53 -11.14 -11.44 17.37
CA GLU A 53 -12.46 -11.99 17.04
C GLU A 53 -12.40 -13.47 16.60
N THR A 54 -11.22 -13.97 16.20
CA THR A 54 -11.09 -15.29 15.59
C THR A 54 -10.30 -16.31 16.42
N ASP A 55 -9.53 -15.85 17.41
CA ASP A 55 -8.69 -16.64 18.34
C ASP A 55 -8.03 -17.90 17.73
N PRO A 56 -7.27 -17.77 16.63
CA PRO A 56 -6.65 -18.92 15.98
C PRO A 56 -5.40 -19.40 16.72
N ASP A 57 -5.14 -20.72 16.72
CA ASP A 57 -3.91 -21.31 17.30
C ASP A 57 -2.63 -20.72 16.69
N TYR A 58 -2.67 -20.41 15.39
CA TYR A 58 -1.60 -19.71 14.67
C TYR A 58 -2.14 -18.99 13.43
N VAL A 59 -1.38 -18.00 12.94
CA VAL A 59 -1.69 -17.24 11.72
C VAL A 59 -0.49 -17.15 10.81
N LEU A 60 -0.73 -16.99 9.51
CA LEU A 60 0.29 -16.67 8.53
C LEU A 60 0.29 -15.16 8.31
N VAL A 61 1.46 -14.55 8.36
CA VAL A 61 1.64 -13.11 8.10
C VAL A 61 2.49 -12.95 6.86
N ASP A 62 1.95 -12.27 5.85
CA ASP A 62 2.71 -11.83 4.69
C ASP A 62 2.88 -10.30 4.72
N GLY A 63 4.00 -9.82 4.20
CA GLY A 63 4.35 -8.40 4.23
C GLY A 63 4.91 -7.94 2.89
N THR A 64 4.19 -7.02 2.25
CA THR A 64 4.60 -6.38 1.00
C THR A 64 5.10 -4.96 1.29
N LEU A 65 6.31 -4.64 0.83
CA LEU A 65 6.83 -3.28 0.93
C LEU A 65 6.25 -2.42 -0.20
N ALA A 66 5.42 -1.45 0.17
CA ALA A 66 4.95 -0.41 -0.73
C ALA A 66 5.92 0.76 -0.67
N GLU A 67 6.64 0.99 -1.78
CA GLU A 67 7.47 2.19 -1.92
C GLU A 67 6.56 3.42 -1.78
N CYS A 68 6.91 4.31 -0.86
CA CYS A 68 6.15 5.52 -0.60
C CYS A 68 7.11 6.71 -0.65
N ASP A 69 6.91 7.56 -1.65
CA ASP A 69 7.63 8.80 -1.92
C ASP A 69 7.34 9.93 -0.90
N ARG A 70 6.36 9.72 -0.01
CA ARG A 70 5.92 10.69 1.01
C ARG A 70 6.26 10.31 2.45
N VAL A 71 6.82 9.13 2.67
CA VAL A 71 7.27 8.71 4.00
C VAL A 71 8.71 9.17 4.12
N GLY A 72 9.00 10.10 5.04
CA GLY A 72 10.34 10.64 5.22
C GLY A 72 11.36 9.54 5.50
N ASP A 73 12.67 9.85 5.35
CA ASP A 73 13.79 8.92 5.60
C ASP A 73 13.97 8.55 7.10
N SER A 74 12.87 8.43 7.84
CA SER A 74 12.86 7.96 9.21
C SER A 74 13.28 6.49 9.24
N ARG A 75 14.12 6.17 10.22
CA ARG A 75 14.63 4.82 10.45
C ARG A 75 13.52 3.77 10.65
N ALA A 76 12.35 4.19 11.11
CA ALA A 76 11.19 3.31 11.29
C ALA A 76 10.63 2.80 9.94
N ASP A 77 10.85 3.55 8.88
CA ASP A 77 10.30 3.27 7.54
C ASP A 77 11.31 2.55 6.64
N PHE A 78 12.51 2.26 7.15
CA PHE A 78 13.53 1.51 6.42
C PHE A 78 13.35 -0.01 6.57
N SER A 79 12.97 -0.66 5.48
CA SER A 79 12.90 -2.11 5.41
C SER A 79 14.30 -2.71 5.28
N HIS A 80 14.80 -3.35 6.34
CA HIS A 80 16.11 -4.01 6.31
C HIS A 80 16.17 -5.18 5.31
N LYS A 81 15.07 -5.93 5.16
CA LYS A 81 14.95 -7.04 4.21
C LYS A 81 15.15 -6.56 2.76
N HIS A 82 14.50 -5.46 2.39
CA HIS A 82 14.50 -4.96 1.01
C HIS A 82 15.54 -3.85 0.78
N ARG A 83 16.15 -3.33 1.86
CA ARG A 83 17.09 -2.20 1.89
C ARG A 83 16.53 -0.94 1.22
N ARG A 84 15.27 -0.63 1.51
CA ARG A 84 14.51 0.52 0.94
C ARG A 84 13.58 1.12 1.98
N HIS A 85 13.28 2.41 1.82
CA HIS A 85 12.24 3.10 2.60
C HIS A 85 10.86 2.84 2.00
N GLY A 86 9.86 2.61 2.85
CA GLY A 86 8.49 2.41 2.43
C GLY A 86 7.59 1.92 3.55
N VAL A 87 6.30 1.79 3.26
CA VAL A 87 5.33 1.25 4.21
C VAL A 87 5.22 -0.26 4.02
N ASN A 88 5.34 -1.03 5.09
CA ASN A 88 5.03 -2.46 5.05
C ASN A 88 3.52 -2.67 5.19
N VAL A 89 2.88 -3.11 4.10
CA VAL A 89 1.50 -3.55 4.11
C VAL A 89 1.48 -5.02 4.49
N GLN A 90 0.95 -5.30 5.69
CA GLN A 90 0.86 -6.67 6.22
C GLN A 90 -0.54 -7.24 6.04
N VAL A 91 -0.59 -8.49 5.62
CA VAL A 91 -1.81 -9.26 5.45
C VAL A 91 -1.73 -10.48 6.36
N VAL A 92 -2.84 -10.80 7.00
CA VAL A 92 -2.96 -11.99 7.85
C VAL A 92 -3.96 -12.96 7.26
N THR A 93 -3.55 -14.22 7.18
CA THR A 93 -4.41 -15.32 6.80
C THR A 93 -4.49 -16.36 7.90
N ASP A 94 -5.64 -17.03 7.96
CA ASP A 94 -5.77 -18.24 8.76
C ASP A 94 -4.94 -19.39 8.16
N PRO A 95 -4.78 -20.52 8.87
CA PRO A 95 -4.05 -21.67 8.35
C PRO A 95 -4.59 -22.27 7.05
N ALA A 96 -5.86 -22.00 6.71
CA ALA A 96 -6.47 -22.42 5.46
C ALA A 96 -6.27 -21.39 4.32
N GLY A 97 -5.50 -20.33 4.57
CA GLY A 97 -5.17 -19.29 3.58
C GLY A 97 -6.26 -18.23 3.39
N ARG A 98 -7.27 -18.13 4.27
CA ARG A 98 -8.33 -17.11 4.16
C ARG A 98 -7.89 -15.80 4.80
N LEU A 99 -8.05 -14.71 4.06
CA LEU A 99 -7.80 -13.34 4.52
C LEU A 99 -8.70 -13.00 5.72
N ARG A 100 -8.12 -12.36 6.74
CA ARG A 100 -8.79 -11.97 7.98
C ARG A 100 -8.76 -10.48 8.23
#